data_AF-A0A348VT75-F1
#
_entry.id   AF-A0A348VT75-F1
#
_cell.length_a   1.000
_cell.length_b   1.000
_cell.length_c   1.000
_cell.angle_alpha   90.00
_cell.angle_beta   90.00
_cell.angle_gamma   90.00
#
_symmetry.space_group_name_H-M   'P 1'
#
loop_
_entity.id
_entity.type
_entity.pdbx_description
1 polymer ?
#
loop_
_entity_poly.entity_id
_entity_poly.type
_entity_poly.pdbx_seq_one_letter_code
_entity_poly.pdbx_strand_id
1 'polypeptide(L)'
;MHYTPQELRNTCKSFLIKEHAMAHSWWQCMKSIFGMNNGNGRRSLRPAIRKRPLVTERQDNRTRKLTPLLTIRLSPESLAGDLQRTAGGRSGPAKTAEQVRLEWYGMTDVGSVRDHNEDSFFCTGIEDTGLFIVADGMGGHDGGEVASRLAVETVCNELRETAKREKDPIALIEKAVIAANKAVIREGNSKGSNMGTTLGVALLSEGGAYIANVGDSRAYWIKNGSISQVTEDHSLVAKLVAAGKITKEEARTHPKSNLLYRTIGSDENVKVDTYHLDLEKGGALLLCSDGLWGEVRDEDIHRACMAEKDLKAVCGRLVKMANDSGGKDNITVVAVRVM
;
A
#
# COMPACT_ATOMS: atom_id res chain seq x y z
N MET A 1 15.80 -34.12 7.71
CA MET A 1 16.79 -33.07 8.06
C MET A 1 16.06 -32.04 8.90
N HIS A 2 16.38 -31.95 10.19
CA HIS A 2 15.71 -31.06 11.14
C HIS A 2 16.48 -29.73 11.22
N TYR A 3 15.86 -28.64 10.79
CA TYR A 3 16.38 -27.29 11.00
C TYR A 3 16.17 -26.88 12.46
N THR A 4 17.17 -26.21 13.04
CA THR A 4 17.12 -25.77 14.43
C THR A 4 16.40 -24.41 14.57
N PRO A 5 15.74 -24.10 15.72
CA PRO A 5 15.07 -22.82 15.96
C PRO A 5 15.97 -21.58 15.87
N GLN A 6 17.30 -21.75 15.79
CA GLN A 6 18.27 -20.69 15.61
C GLN A 6 18.43 -20.31 14.13
N GLU A 7 18.21 -21.24 13.19
CA GLU A 7 18.27 -21.00 11.75
C GLU A 7 17.02 -20.25 11.25
N LEU A 8 15.83 -20.57 11.80
CA LEU A 8 14.58 -19.82 11.54
C LEU A 8 14.63 -18.37 12.05
N ARG A 9 15.43 -18.08 13.09
CA ARG A 9 15.61 -16.72 13.62
C ARG A 9 16.54 -15.85 12.78
N ASN A 10 17.42 -16.45 11.97
CA ASN A 10 18.31 -15.70 11.08
C ASN A 10 17.63 -15.32 9.76
N THR A 11 16.59 -16.06 9.34
CA THR A 11 15.76 -15.69 8.17
C THR A 11 14.87 -14.46 8.43
N CYS A 12 14.45 -14.23 9.69
CA CYS A 12 13.67 -13.05 10.05
C CYS A 12 14.50 -11.76 10.21
N LYS A 13 15.81 -11.86 10.49
CA LYS A 13 16.69 -10.69 10.63
C LYS A 13 17.21 -10.14 9.30
N SER A 14 17.36 -10.98 8.27
CA SER A 14 17.67 -10.50 6.91
C SER A 14 16.46 -9.81 6.25
N PHE A 15 15.25 -10.15 6.67
CA PHE A 15 13.98 -9.58 6.21
C PHE A 15 13.83 -8.09 6.58
N LEU A 16 14.09 -7.74 7.85
CA LEU A 16 14.02 -6.35 8.34
C LEU A 16 15.13 -5.43 7.78
N ILE A 17 16.30 -5.97 7.46
CA ILE A 17 17.40 -5.20 6.86
C ILE A 17 17.10 -4.89 5.37
N LYS A 18 16.45 -5.81 4.65
CA LYS A 18 16.02 -5.57 3.27
C LYS A 18 14.93 -4.51 3.17
N GLU A 19 13.94 -4.50 4.07
CA GLU A 19 12.91 -3.45 4.10
C GLU A 19 13.48 -2.05 4.42
N HIS A 20 14.40 -1.94 5.38
CA HIS A 20 15.08 -0.68 5.68
C HIS A 20 15.99 -0.19 4.54
N ALA A 21 16.71 -1.11 3.88
CA ALA A 21 17.52 -0.79 2.71
C ALA A 21 16.65 -0.39 1.51
N MET A 22 15.51 -1.05 1.33
CA MET A 22 14.50 -0.68 0.34
C MET A 22 13.96 0.71 0.63
N ALA A 23 13.49 1.01 1.85
CA ALA A 23 13.00 2.34 2.21
C ALA A 23 14.05 3.46 2.00
N HIS A 24 15.31 3.24 2.41
CA HIS A 24 16.37 4.23 2.24
C HIS A 24 16.76 4.45 0.77
N SER A 25 16.88 3.38 -0.01
CA SER A 25 17.15 3.48 -1.44
C SER A 25 15.92 4.02 -2.21
N TRP A 26 14.71 3.87 -1.65
CA TRP A 26 13.47 4.37 -2.24
C TRP A 26 13.38 5.88 -2.00
N TRP A 27 13.78 6.35 -0.82
CA TRP A 27 13.96 7.77 -0.54
C TRP A 27 14.94 8.47 -1.51
N GLN A 28 16.08 7.86 -1.81
CA GLN A 28 17.01 8.40 -2.81
C GLN A 28 16.36 8.46 -4.21
N CYS A 29 15.49 7.50 -4.52
CA CYS A 29 14.73 7.52 -5.74
C CYS A 29 13.66 8.62 -5.75
N MET A 30 12.86 8.77 -4.69
CA MET A 30 11.87 9.85 -4.57
C MET A 30 12.50 11.23 -4.77
N LYS A 31 13.70 11.45 -4.20
CA LYS A 31 14.48 12.68 -4.43
C LYS A 31 14.79 12.90 -5.91
N SER A 32 15.09 11.83 -6.63
CA SER A 32 15.35 11.86 -8.07
C SER A 32 14.08 11.99 -8.93
N ILE A 33 12.97 11.38 -8.50
CA ILE A 33 11.67 11.45 -9.19
C ILE A 33 11.17 12.89 -9.13
N PHE A 34 11.07 13.44 -7.91
CA PHE A 34 10.33 14.67 -7.60
C PHE A 34 11.22 15.90 -7.35
N GLY A 35 12.54 15.80 -7.59
CA GLY A 35 13.42 16.98 -7.58
C GLY A 35 13.53 17.67 -6.21
N MET A 36 13.34 16.94 -5.10
CA MET A 36 13.48 17.48 -3.75
C MET A 36 14.91 17.99 -3.52
N ASN A 37 15.10 19.29 -3.66
CA ASN A 37 16.41 19.95 -3.59
C ASN A 37 16.99 19.89 -2.17
N ASN A 38 18.29 19.62 -2.06
CA ASN A 38 19.00 19.74 -0.78
C ASN A 38 19.01 21.23 -0.37
N GLY A 39 18.18 21.60 0.60
CA GLY A 39 18.48 22.77 1.43
C GLY A 39 19.88 22.59 2.01
N ASN A 40 20.80 23.48 1.65
CA ASN A 40 22.20 23.43 2.04
C ASN A 40 22.34 23.31 3.58
N GLY A 41 22.77 22.14 4.04
CA GLY A 41 23.03 21.88 5.45
C GLY A 41 23.57 20.47 5.67
N ARG A 42 24.84 20.24 5.36
CA ARG A 42 25.54 19.02 5.76
C ARG A 42 25.48 18.86 7.29
N ARG A 43 24.63 17.96 7.81
CA ARG A 43 24.86 17.29 9.10
C ARG A 43 24.36 15.84 9.00
N SER A 44 25.28 14.89 9.22
CA SER A 44 24.99 13.46 9.22
C SER A 44 24.05 13.11 10.37
N LEU A 45 22.86 12.61 10.08
CA LEU A 45 21.99 11.98 11.07
C LEU A 45 22.49 10.55 11.30
N ARG A 46 23.14 10.30 12.45
CA ARG A 46 23.35 8.94 12.97
C ARG A 46 22.21 8.65 13.96
N PRO A 47 21.54 7.48 13.89
CA PRO A 47 20.52 7.13 14.86
C PRO A 47 21.16 6.86 16.24
N ALA A 48 20.61 7.49 17.29
CA ALA A 48 21.01 7.26 18.67
C ALA A 48 20.28 6.02 19.23
N ILE A 49 21.02 4.94 19.47
CA ILE A 49 20.51 3.74 20.14
C ILE A 49 20.66 3.92 21.65
N ARG A 50 19.55 4.14 22.37
CA ARG A 50 19.53 3.99 23.84
C ARG A 50 19.09 2.57 24.19
N LYS A 51 20.01 1.74 24.68
CA LYS A 51 19.68 0.47 25.35
C LYS A 51 19.24 0.77 26.78
N ARG A 52 18.09 0.23 27.21
CA ARG A 52 17.76 0.04 28.63
C ARG A 52 17.51 -1.44 28.92
N PRO A 53 17.80 -1.94 30.14
CA PRO A 53 17.90 -3.37 30.42
C PRO A 53 16.53 -4.02 30.65
N LEU A 54 16.53 -5.35 30.47
CA LEU A 54 15.43 -6.29 30.66
C LEU A 54 14.86 -6.28 32.09
N VAL A 55 13.54 -6.31 32.19
CA VAL A 55 12.81 -6.86 33.34
C VAL A 55 11.96 -8.02 32.81
N THR A 56 12.20 -9.21 33.35
CA THR A 56 11.44 -10.43 33.07
C THR A 56 10.27 -10.55 34.05
N GLU A 57 9.05 -10.75 33.56
CA GLU A 57 8.03 -11.45 34.34
C GLU A 57 7.00 -12.18 33.46
N ARG A 58 6.37 -13.19 34.07
CA ARG A 58 5.87 -14.45 33.51
C ARG A 58 4.53 -14.36 32.75
N GLN A 59 4.30 -15.41 31.96
CA GLN A 59 3.11 -15.76 31.17
C GLN A 59 1.79 -15.74 31.95
N ASP A 60 0.72 -15.30 31.29
CA ASP A 60 -0.50 -16.10 31.24
C ASP A 60 -1.26 -15.93 29.89
N ASN A 61 -2.12 -16.91 29.60
CA ASN A 61 -2.42 -17.45 28.27
C ASN A 61 -3.66 -16.83 27.58
N ARG A 62 -3.68 -16.88 26.23
CA ARG A 62 -4.76 -16.54 25.27
C ARG A 62 -4.89 -15.07 24.82
N THR A 63 -4.05 -14.70 23.86
CA THR A 63 -4.33 -13.63 22.88
C THR A 63 -3.64 -14.03 21.58
N ARG A 64 -4.40 -14.20 20.49
CA ARG A 64 -3.82 -14.45 19.16
C ARG A 64 -2.99 -13.22 18.80
N LYS A 65 -1.68 -13.39 18.63
CA LYS A 65 -0.75 -12.32 18.28
C LYS A 65 -1.04 -11.88 16.85
N LEU A 66 -1.65 -10.70 16.69
CA LEU A 66 -1.50 -9.89 15.48
C LEU A 66 0.00 -9.70 15.26
N THR A 67 0.55 -10.18 14.14
CA THR A 67 1.96 -9.97 13.81
C THR A 67 2.10 -8.54 13.30
N PRO A 68 2.73 -7.61 14.04
CA PRO A 68 2.89 -6.26 13.54
C PRO A 68 4.10 -6.24 12.61
N LEU A 69 3.87 -6.10 11.30
CA LEU A 69 4.91 -5.59 10.40
C LEU A 69 5.12 -4.09 10.70
N LEU A 70 6.38 -3.69 10.62
CA LEU A 70 6.99 -2.53 11.28
C LEU A 70 6.35 -1.18 10.87
N THR A 71 5.80 -0.43 11.84
CA THR A 71 5.45 0.99 11.65
C THR A 71 6.70 1.86 11.76
N ILE A 72 7.19 2.41 10.66
CA ILE A 72 8.27 3.41 10.69
C ILE A 72 7.64 4.80 10.83
N ARG A 73 7.54 5.30 12.06
CA ARG A 73 7.27 6.73 12.32
C ARG A 73 8.57 7.51 12.18
N LEU A 74 8.65 8.43 11.23
CA LEU A 74 9.65 9.50 11.22
C LEU A 74 9.05 10.72 11.91
N SER A 75 9.47 11.02 13.15
CA SER A 75 9.04 12.23 13.87
C SER A 75 9.96 13.41 13.55
N PRO A 76 9.43 14.60 13.20
CA PRO A 76 10.22 15.82 13.10
C PRO A 76 10.34 16.47 14.49
N GLU A 77 11.21 15.93 15.35
CA GLU A 77 11.51 16.53 16.65
C GLU A 77 12.99 16.88 16.75
N SER A 78 13.40 18.05 16.21
CA SER A 78 14.58 18.80 16.69
C SER A 78 14.78 20.19 16.05
N LEU A 79 13.73 20.99 15.84
CA LEU A 79 13.87 22.38 15.35
C LEU A 79 13.11 23.36 16.24
N ALA A 80 13.50 23.42 17.52
CA ALA A 80 13.26 24.58 18.37
C ALA A 80 14.58 24.88 19.09
N GLY A 81 15.30 25.89 18.59
CA GLY A 81 16.61 26.30 19.11
C GLY A 81 17.05 27.60 18.48
N ASP A 82 16.60 28.69 19.09
CA ASP A 82 17.22 30.02 19.17
C ASP A 82 17.92 30.61 17.95
N LEU A 83 17.26 31.59 17.32
CA LEU A 83 17.92 32.70 16.64
C LEU A 83 17.32 34.03 17.09
N GLN A 84 18.03 34.69 18.03
CA GLN A 84 17.85 36.09 18.37
C GLN A 84 18.26 36.98 17.18
N ARG A 85 17.35 37.90 16.84
CA ARG A 85 17.54 39.25 16.28
C ARG A 85 18.81 39.55 15.45
N THR A 86 18.60 39.89 14.18
CA THR A 86 18.99 41.19 13.63
C THR A 86 17.90 41.68 12.66
N ALA A 87 17.59 42.98 12.74
CA ALA A 87 16.48 43.63 12.06
C ALA A 87 16.88 44.18 10.68
N GLY A 88 15.91 44.26 9.76
CA GLY A 88 15.91 45.27 8.69
C GLY A 88 15.68 44.74 7.27
N GLY A 89 14.41 44.52 6.90
CA GLY A 89 14.02 44.30 5.50
C GLY A 89 12.55 43.90 5.39
N ARG A 90 11.68 44.86 5.05
CA ARG A 90 10.25 44.60 4.78
C ARG A 90 10.12 43.79 3.48
N SER A 91 9.89 42.49 3.61
CA SER A 91 9.14 41.70 2.63
C SER A 91 7.82 41.31 3.29
N GLY A 92 6.70 41.53 2.60
CA GLY A 92 5.38 41.10 3.07
C GLY A 92 5.36 39.58 3.31
N PRO A 93 4.46 39.05 4.15
CA PRO A 93 4.41 37.62 4.40
C PRO A 93 4.08 36.92 3.10
N ALA A 94 5.07 36.23 2.53
CA ALA A 94 4.81 35.17 1.57
C ALA A 94 3.81 34.22 2.24
N LYS A 95 2.67 33.96 1.59
CA LYS A 95 1.75 32.91 2.04
C LYS A 95 2.59 31.63 2.14
N THR A 96 2.87 31.19 3.36
CA THR A 96 3.46 29.87 3.59
C THR A 96 2.46 28.88 3.04
N ALA A 97 2.80 28.25 1.91
CA ALA A 97 2.05 27.12 1.39
C ALA A 97 1.89 26.12 2.54
N GLU A 98 0.66 25.80 2.88
CA GLU A 98 0.37 24.86 3.95
C GLU A 98 0.95 23.50 3.52
N GLN A 99 1.97 23.04 4.23
CA GLN A 99 2.77 21.89 3.80
C GLN A 99 1.94 20.62 3.99
N VAL A 100 1.46 20.04 2.89
CA VAL A 100 0.74 18.77 2.87
C VAL A 100 1.63 17.67 3.45
N ARG A 101 1.09 16.85 4.35
CA ARG A 101 1.79 15.68 4.89
C ARG A 101 0.95 14.42 4.73
N LEU A 102 1.62 13.30 4.56
CA LEU A 102 0.98 11.99 4.49
C LEU A 102 1.16 11.24 5.82
N GLU A 103 0.04 10.83 6.40
CA GLU A 103 -0.01 9.75 7.38
C GLU A 103 -0.41 8.47 6.66
N TRP A 104 0.21 7.33 6.94
CA TRP A 104 -0.14 6.08 6.26
C TRP A 104 0.04 4.86 7.16
N TYR A 105 -0.73 3.81 6.87
CA TYR A 105 -0.60 2.51 7.54
C TYR A 105 -1.10 1.39 6.62
N GLY A 106 -0.30 0.32 6.50
CA GLY A 106 -0.67 -0.91 5.80
C GLY A 106 -0.88 -2.07 6.76
N MET A 107 -1.85 -2.92 6.50
CA MET A 107 -2.11 -4.14 7.26
C MET A 107 -2.61 -5.25 6.34
N THR A 108 -2.16 -6.47 6.60
CA THR A 108 -2.63 -7.68 5.93
C THR A 108 -2.94 -8.76 6.97
N ASP A 109 -3.92 -9.61 6.67
CA ASP A 109 -4.34 -10.74 7.49
C ASP A 109 -4.74 -11.90 6.59
N VAL A 110 -4.45 -13.13 7.01
CA VAL A 110 -4.75 -14.34 6.22
C VAL A 110 -6.26 -14.59 6.08
N GLY A 111 -7.08 -13.97 6.94
CA GLY A 111 -8.49 -14.28 7.05
C GLY A 111 -8.75 -15.45 7.99
N SER A 112 -9.99 -15.92 8.01
CA SER A 112 -10.44 -17.00 8.90
C SER A 112 -10.54 -18.36 8.20
N VAL A 113 -10.52 -18.39 6.86
CA VAL A 113 -10.75 -19.60 6.05
C VAL A 113 -9.52 -20.07 5.29
N ARG A 114 -8.66 -19.16 4.80
CA ARG A 114 -7.46 -19.53 4.02
C ARG A 114 -6.34 -20.03 4.94
N ASP A 115 -5.50 -20.93 4.42
CA ASP A 115 -4.34 -21.45 5.15
C ASP A 115 -3.08 -20.58 4.98
N HIS A 116 -2.99 -19.86 3.87
CA HIS A 116 -1.85 -19.03 3.50
C HIS A 116 -2.32 -17.67 2.96
N ASN A 117 -1.42 -16.70 2.98
CA ASN A 117 -1.68 -15.34 2.51
C ASN A 117 -1.03 -15.12 1.14
N GLU A 118 -1.85 -15.00 0.11
CA GLU A 118 -1.43 -14.71 -1.26
C GLU A 118 -1.45 -13.21 -1.57
N ASP A 119 -1.95 -12.37 -0.65
CA ASP A 119 -1.84 -10.92 -0.78
C ASP A 119 -0.42 -10.42 -0.50
N SER A 120 -0.01 -9.39 -1.23
CA SER A 120 1.19 -8.60 -0.98
C SER A 120 0.86 -7.11 -1.01
N PHE A 121 1.55 -6.33 -0.19
CA PHE A 121 1.44 -4.87 -0.24
C PHE A 121 2.79 -4.19 -0.04
N PHE A 122 2.85 -2.93 -0.43
CA PHE A 122 3.95 -2.02 -0.13
C PHE A 122 3.38 -0.65 0.22
N CYS A 123 3.90 -0.01 1.26
CA CYS A 123 3.47 1.34 1.63
C CYS A 123 4.66 2.14 2.17
N THR A 124 4.86 3.33 1.62
CA THR A 124 5.86 4.28 2.10
C THR A 124 5.47 5.69 1.70
N GLY A 125 5.78 6.67 2.54
CA GLY A 125 5.48 8.07 2.26
C GLY A 125 6.33 8.99 3.12
N ILE A 126 6.74 10.11 2.54
CA ILE A 126 7.57 11.15 3.15
C ILE A 126 7.03 12.49 2.68
N GLU A 127 6.71 13.36 3.64
CA GLU A 127 6.07 14.65 3.37
C GLU A 127 4.79 14.46 2.55
N ASP A 128 4.71 15.00 1.35
CA ASP A 128 3.55 14.96 0.44
C ASP A 128 3.62 13.84 -0.61
N THR A 129 4.69 13.04 -0.60
CA THR A 129 4.97 12.06 -1.64
C THR A 129 4.97 10.64 -1.08
N GLY A 130 4.45 9.66 -1.81
CA GLY A 130 4.43 8.26 -1.37
C GLY A 130 4.10 7.24 -2.45
N LEU A 131 4.39 5.97 -2.19
CA LEU A 131 3.99 4.83 -3.02
C LEU A 131 3.28 3.79 -2.16
N PHE A 132 2.10 3.41 -2.64
CA PHE A 132 1.21 2.47 -1.98
C PHE A 132 0.75 1.44 -3.01
N ILE A 133 0.86 0.17 -2.68
CA ILE A 133 0.58 -0.94 -3.59
C ILE A 133 -0.18 -2.01 -2.82
N VAL A 134 -1.21 -2.58 -3.44
CA VAL A 134 -1.88 -3.81 -3.01
C VAL A 134 -1.94 -4.75 -4.20
N ALA A 135 -1.66 -6.02 -3.98
CA ALA A 135 -1.70 -7.07 -4.99
C ALA A 135 -2.29 -8.33 -4.35
N ASP A 136 -3.34 -8.87 -4.97
CA ASP A 136 -4.07 -10.06 -4.53
C ASP A 136 -3.71 -11.23 -5.46
N GLY A 137 -2.97 -12.18 -4.91
CA GLY A 137 -2.36 -13.28 -5.66
C GLY A 137 -3.34 -14.42 -5.90
N MET A 138 -3.29 -15.00 -7.10
CA MET A 138 -4.06 -16.17 -7.47
C MET A 138 -3.18 -17.16 -8.25
N GLY A 139 -3.37 -18.47 -8.07
CA GLY A 139 -2.60 -19.44 -8.87
C GLY A 139 -2.55 -20.90 -8.43
N GLY A 140 -3.30 -21.34 -7.41
CA GLY A 140 -3.10 -22.67 -6.82
C GLY A 140 -1.69 -22.81 -6.21
N HIS A 141 -1.26 -24.03 -5.85
CA HIS A 141 0.06 -24.40 -5.26
C HIS A 141 1.13 -23.26 -5.20
N ASP A 142 1.04 -22.40 -4.19
CA ASP A 142 1.89 -21.23 -3.90
C ASP A 142 2.11 -20.21 -5.06
N GLY A 143 1.38 -20.35 -6.17
CA GLY A 143 1.50 -19.48 -7.34
C GLY A 143 1.06 -18.06 -7.05
N GLY A 144 0.00 -17.88 -6.27
CA GLY A 144 -0.55 -16.57 -5.93
C GLY A 144 0.43 -15.73 -5.12
N GLU A 145 0.97 -16.28 -4.03
CA GLU A 145 1.97 -15.60 -3.19
C GLU A 145 3.20 -15.16 -3.99
N VAL A 146 3.69 -16.03 -4.89
CA VAL A 146 4.84 -15.69 -5.74
C VAL A 146 4.49 -14.55 -6.70
N ALA A 147 3.33 -14.59 -7.34
CA ALA A 147 2.90 -13.59 -8.31
C ALA A 147 2.69 -12.21 -7.66
N SER A 148 1.94 -12.12 -6.56
CA SER A 148 1.65 -10.85 -5.89
C SER A 148 2.93 -10.19 -5.37
N ARG A 149 3.81 -10.96 -4.73
CA ARG A 149 5.10 -10.48 -4.25
C ARG A 149 6.00 -10.00 -5.39
N LEU A 150 6.13 -10.80 -6.46
CA LEU A 150 6.95 -10.45 -7.61
C LEU A 150 6.44 -9.18 -8.30
N ALA A 151 5.12 -9.00 -8.40
CA ALA A 151 4.52 -7.80 -8.96
C ALA A 151 4.87 -6.55 -8.14
N VAL A 152 4.67 -6.60 -6.82
CA VAL A 152 5.02 -5.50 -5.90
C VAL A 152 6.51 -5.15 -5.96
N GLU A 153 7.39 -6.15 -5.90
CA GLU A 153 8.85 -5.96 -5.99
C GLU A 153 9.25 -5.34 -7.34
N THR A 154 8.65 -5.80 -8.44
CA THR A 154 8.94 -5.30 -9.78
C THR A 154 8.49 -3.86 -9.96
N VAL A 155 7.29 -3.48 -9.48
CA VAL A 155 6.84 -2.08 -9.53
C VAL A 155 7.81 -1.18 -8.78
N CYS A 156 8.21 -1.57 -7.56
CA CYS A 156 9.16 -0.80 -6.76
C CYS A 156 10.50 -0.58 -7.48
N ASN A 157 11.01 -1.62 -8.13
CA ASN A 157 12.29 -1.57 -8.86
C ASN A 157 12.18 -0.78 -10.17
N GLU A 158 11.12 -0.98 -10.95
CA GLU A 158 10.92 -0.33 -12.24
C GLU A 158 10.73 1.18 -12.04
N LEU A 159 9.90 1.59 -11.09
CA LEU A 159 9.75 3.01 -10.72
C LEU A 159 11.11 3.61 -10.35
N ARG A 160 11.97 2.83 -9.68
CA ARG A 160 13.29 3.30 -9.27
C ARG A 160 14.19 3.71 -10.43
N GLU A 161 14.11 2.96 -11.53
CA GLU A 161 14.95 3.12 -12.70
C GLU A 161 14.34 4.04 -13.75
N THR A 162 13.02 4.03 -13.90
CA THR A 162 12.29 4.89 -14.86
C THR A 162 12.15 6.32 -14.38
N ALA A 163 12.04 6.56 -13.07
CA ALA A 163 12.11 7.85 -12.39
C ALA A 163 13.18 8.84 -12.89
N LYS A 164 14.31 8.27 -13.33
CA LYS A 164 15.49 9.01 -13.77
C LYS A 164 15.29 9.63 -15.16
N ARG A 165 14.34 9.13 -15.93
CA ARG A 165 14.16 9.41 -17.37
C ARG A 165 12.74 9.84 -17.73
N GLU A 166 11.74 9.32 -17.02
CA GLU A 166 10.33 9.67 -17.19
C GLU A 166 9.89 10.58 -16.05
N LYS A 167 9.13 11.63 -16.38
CA LYS A 167 8.64 12.63 -15.42
C LYS A 167 7.14 12.66 -15.31
N ASP A 168 6.41 12.13 -16.29
CA ASP A 168 4.96 11.96 -16.17
C ASP A 168 4.64 10.83 -15.18
N PRO A 169 3.96 11.13 -14.04
CA PRO A 169 3.60 10.13 -13.04
C PRO A 169 2.70 9.02 -13.57
N ILE A 170 1.80 9.31 -14.52
CA ILE A 170 0.92 8.31 -15.12
C ILE A 170 1.74 7.33 -15.98
N ALA A 171 2.59 7.85 -16.86
CA ALA A 171 3.48 7.02 -17.66
C ALA A 171 4.45 6.19 -16.79
N LEU A 172 4.90 6.71 -15.64
CA LEU A 172 5.74 5.99 -14.68
C LEU A 172 5.03 4.75 -14.12
N ILE A 173 3.83 4.92 -13.55
CA ILE A 173 3.09 3.81 -12.94
C ILE A 173 2.61 2.81 -13.98
N GLU A 174 2.20 3.27 -15.17
CA GLU A 174 1.79 2.39 -16.27
C GLU A 174 2.95 1.49 -16.72
N LYS A 175 4.13 2.07 -16.97
CA LYS A 175 5.34 1.31 -17.34
C LYS A 175 5.72 0.31 -16.24
N ALA A 176 5.61 0.70 -14.98
CA ALA A 176 5.90 -0.18 -13.84
C ALA A 176 4.95 -1.38 -13.75
N VAL A 177 3.64 -1.16 -13.98
CA VAL A 177 2.63 -2.23 -14.03
C VAL A 177 2.87 -3.17 -15.22
N ILE A 178 3.19 -2.63 -16.40
CA ILE A 178 3.53 -3.44 -17.58
C ILE A 178 4.79 -4.29 -17.34
N ALA A 179 5.80 -3.73 -16.67
CA ALA A 179 7.00 -4.47 -16.29
C ALA A 179 6.69 -5.61 -15.30
N ALA A 180 5.85 -5.35 -14.29
CA ALA A 180 5.37 -6.35 -13.36
C ALA A 180 4.64 -7.50 -14.07
N ASN A 181 3.77 -7.18 -15.04
CA ASN A 181 3.10 -8.19 -15.87
C ASN A 181 4.08 -9.10 -16.62
N LYS A 182 5.07 -8.51 -17.30
CA LYS A 182 6.10 -9.28 -18.00
C LYS A 182 6.94 -10.13 -17.06
N ALA A 183 7.21 -9.66 -15.85
CA ALA A 183 7.96 -10.42 -14.84
C ALA A 183 7.16 -11.64 -14.36
N VAL A 184 5.89 -11.46 -14.03
CA VAL A 184 5.00 -12.55 -13.59
C VAL A 184 4.79 -13.59 -14.70
N ILE A 185 4.55 -13.18 -15.95
CA ILE A 185 4.44 -14.11 -17.10
C ILE A 185 5.71 -14.94 -17.25
N ARG A 186 6.88 -14.31 -17.16
CA ARG A 186 8.17 -15.01 -17.29
C ARG A 186 8.37 -16.05 -16.18
N GLU A 187 8.00 -15.70 -14.95
CA GLU A 187 8.09 -16.60 -13.80
C GLU A 187 7.07 -17.73 -13.87
N GLY A 188 5.84 -17.45 -14.32
CA GLY A 188 4.81 -18.45 -14.61
C GLY A 188 5.29 -19.47 -15.63
N ASN A 189 5.81 -18.99 -16.76
CA ASN A 189 6.35 -19.85 -17.82
C ASN A 189 7.55 -20.69 -17.35
N SER A 190 8.46 -20.14 -16.55
CA SER A 190 9.64 -20.88 -16.05
C SER A 190 9.25 -22.01 -15.10
N LYS A 191 8.15 -21.84 -14.36
CA LYS A 191 7.62 -22.82 -13.39
C LYS A 191 6.52 -23.72 -13.93
N GLY A 192 6.06 -23.50 -15.17
CA GLY A 192 4.89 -24.19 -15.71
C GLY A 192 3.61 -23.90 -14.92
N SER A 193 3.48 -22.69 -14.38
CA SER A 193 2.37 -22.24 -13.53
C SER A 193 1.55 -21.15 -14.22
N ASN A 194 0.24 -21.17 -14.00
CA ASN A 194 -0.69 -20.10 -14.41
C ASN A 194 -0.86 -19.05 -13.30
N MET A 195 0.23 -18.71 -12.60
CA MET A 195 0.21 -17.71 -11.53
C MET A 195 -0.21 -16.34 -12.06
N GLY A 196 -0.93 -15.59 -11.24
CA GLY A 196 -1.34 -14.23 -11.54
C GLY A 196 -1.66 -13.47 -10.28
N THR A 197 -1.92 -12.17 -10.44
CA THR A 197 -2.27 -11.30 -9.32
C THR A 197 -3.10 -10.13 -9.82
N THR A 198 -3.92 -9.55 -8.95
CA THR A 198 -4.36 -8.16 -9.12
C THR A 198 -3.20 -7.22 -8.82
N LEU A 199 -3.34 -5.95 -9.20
CA LEU A 199 -2.37 -4.93 -8.84
C LEU A 199 -3.02 -3.54 -8.84
N GLY A 200 -3.15 -2.95 -7.65
CA GLY A 200 -3.50 -1.56 -7.43
C GLY A 200 -2.26 -0.79 -6.96
N VAL A 201 -1.89 0.27 -7.68
CA VAL A 201 -0.75 1.14 -7.36
C VAL A 201 -1.24 2.57 -7.20
N ALA A 202 -0.82 3.25 -6.15
CA ALA A 202 -1.03 4.68 -5.95
C ALA A 202 0.31 5.38 -5.69
N LEU A 203 0.67 6.30 -6.59
CA LEU A 203 1.80 7.20 -6.48
C LEU A 203 1.28 8.59 -6.11
N LEU A 204 1.63 9.08 -4.92
CA LEU A 204 1.28 10.42 -4.46
C LEU A 204 2.47 11.36 -4.67
N SER A 205 2.21 12.55 -5.17
CA SER A 205 3.19 13.63 -5.36
C SER A 205 2.52 15.01 -5.37
N GLU A 206 3.27 16.09 -5.65
CA GLU A 206 2.79 17.48 -5.68
C GLU A 206 1.50 17.67 -6.51
N GLY A 207 1.32 16.86 -7.57
CA GLY A 207 0.14 16.93 -8.44
C GLY A 207 -1.08 16.13 -7.99
N GLY A 208 -1.01 15.41 -6.86
CA GLY A 208 -2.11 14.59 -6.34
C GLY A 208 -1.79 13.09 -6.29
N ALA A 209 -2.81 12.24 -6.35
CA ALA A 209 -2.66 10.78 -6.41
C ALA A 209 -2.85 10.27 -7.84
N TYR A 210 -1.86 9.55 -8.32
CA TYR A 210 -1.85 8.85 -9.61
C TYR A 210 -2.02 7.37 -9.35
N ILE A 211 -3.11 6.80 -9.85
CA ILE A 211 -3.51 5.43 -9.54
C ILE A 211 -3.49 4.59 -10.80
N ALA A 212 -2.96 3.37 -10.71
CA ALA A 212 -3.05 2.36 -11.76
C ALA A 212 -3.71 1.11 -11.19
N ASN A 213 -4.61 0.50 -11.96
CA ASN A 213 -5.33 -0.69 -11.54
C ASN A 213 -5.35 -1.77 -12.62
N VAL A 214 -5.10 -3.01 -12.20
CA VAL A 214 -5.37 -4.23 -12.97
C VAL A 214 -5.95 -5.28 -12.02
N GLY A 215 -7.25 -5.53 -12.12
CA GLY A 215 -7.95 -6.53 -11.31
C GLY A 215 -9.11 -5.87 -10.58
N ASP A 216 -9.50 -6.44 -9.45
CA ASP A 216 -10.61 -5.98 -8.61
C ASP A 216 -10.18 -5.61 -7.19
N SER A 217 -8.88 -5.52 -6.92
CA SER A 217 -8.43 -4.67 -5.81
C SER A 217 -8.87 -3.24 -6.06
N ARG A 218 -9.23 -2.52 -5.00
CA ARG A 218 -9.90 -1.22 -5.11
C ARG A 218 -9.08 -0.11 -4.49
N ALA A 219 -9.17 1.07 -5.09
CA ALA A 219 -8.84 2.32 -4.44
C ALA A 219 -10.12 3.12 -4.16
N TYR A 220 -10.24 3.65 -2.94
CA TYR A 220 -11.30 4.55 -2.52
C TYR A 220 -10.74 5.91 -2.13
N TRP A 221 -11.44 6.97 -2.52
CA TRP A 221 -11.26 8.29 -1.95
C TRP A 221 -12.34 8.56 -0.92
N ILE A 222 -11.93 8.94 0.28
CA ILE A 222 -12.77 9.08 1.46
C ILE A 222 -12.67 10.51 1.96
N LYS A 223 -13.82 11.17 2.07
CA LYS A 223 -13.95 12.53 2.62
C LYS A 223 -14.96 12.53 3.75
N ASN A 224 -15.04 13.67 4.44
CA ASN A 224 -16.08 13.86 5.45
C ASN A 224 -17.47 13.67 4.81
N GLY A 225 -18.19 12.64 5.25
CA GLY A 225 -19.54 12.31 4.77
C GLY A 225 -19.63 11.54 3.45
N SER A 226 -18.54 11.23 2.76
CA SER A 226 -18.59 10.43 1.53
C SER A 226 -17.42 9.47 1.33
N ILE A 227 -17.71 8.35 0.66
CA ILE A 227 -16.74 7.39 0.12
C ILE A 227 -17.05 7.24 -1.37
N SER A 228 -16.01 7.27 -2.20
CA SER A 228 -16.12 7.03 -3.64
C SER A 228 -15.06 6.05 -4.09
N GLN A 229 -15.49 4.96 -4.72
CA GLN A 229 -14.60 4.07 -5.42
C GLN A 229 -13.98 4.80 -6.62
N VAL A 230 -12.65 4.74 -6.73
CA VAL A 230 -11.87 5.42 -7.77
C VAL A 230 -11.63 4.49 -8.95
N THR A 231 -11.25 3.24 -8.65
CA THR A 231 -10.91 2.23 -9.65
C THR A 231 -12.14 1.49 -10.13
N GLU A 232 -12.12 0.98 -11.35
CA GLU A 232 -13.15 0.04 -11.82
C GLU A 232 -12.63 -1.40 -11.69
N ASP A 233 -13.49 -2.29 -11.18
CA ASP A 233 -13.13 -3.71 -11.02
C ASP A 233 -13.11 -4.42 -12.37
N HIS A 234 -12.05 -5.17 -12.65
CA HIS A 234 -11.94 -5.99 -13.85
C HIS A 234 -12.54 -7.39 -13.69
N SER A 235 -13.77 -7.47 -13.17
CA SER A 235 -14.51 -8.71 -12.91
C SER A 235 -15.77 -8.86 -13.76
N LEU A 236 -16.25 -10.10 -13.92
CA LEU A 236 -17.50 -10.37 -14.61
C LEU A 236 -18.68 -9.67 -13.91
N VAL A 237 -18.72 -9.73 -12.58
CA VAL A 237 -19.83 -9.16 -11.81
C VAL A 237 -19.88 -7.64 -11.92
N ALA A 238 -18.73 -6.97 -11.98
CA ALA A 238 -18.66 -5.53 -12.21
C ALA A 238 -19.24 -5.14 -13.58
N LYS A 239 -18.95 -5.92 -14.64
CA LYS A 239 -19.58 -5.72 -15.96
C LYS A 239 -21.09 -5.93 -15.93
N LEU A 240 -21.59 -6.91 -15.16
CA LEU A 240 -23.03 -7.14 -15.02
C LEU A 240 -23.71 -5.99 -14.27
N VAL A 241 -23.08 -5.44 -13.24
CA VAL A 241 -23.55 -4.25 -12.53
C VAL A 241 -23.58 -3.04 -13.45
N ALA A 242 -22.49 -2.77 -14.18
CA ALA A 242 -22.41 -1.65 -15.11
C ALA A 242 -23.46 -1.74 -16.24
N ALA A 243 -23.81 -2.96 -16.67
CA ALA A 243 -24.87 -3.22 -17.65
C ALA A 243 -26.30 -3.22 -17.05
N GLY A 244 -26.46 -2.92 -15.75
CA GLY A 244 -27.75 -2.92 -15.05
C GLY A 244 -28.40 -4.30 -14.95
N LYS A 245 -27.62 -5.38 -15.07
CA LYS A 245 -28.12 -6.77 -15.04
C LYS A 245 -28.27 -7.31 -13.62
N ILE A 246 -27.44 -6.83 -12.71
CA ILE A 246 -27.49 -7.12 -11.28
C ILE A 246 -27.18 -5.85 -10.49
N THR A 247 -27.59 -5.81 -9.23
CA THR A 247 -27.25 -4.77 -8.27
C THR A 247 -25.86 -5.00 -7.67
N LYS A 248 -25.29 -3.95 -7.04
CA LYS A 248 -24.03 -4.07 -6.29
C LYS A 248 -24.11 -5.12 -5.18
N GLU A 249 -25.26 -5.23 -4.51
CA GLU A 249 -25.48 -6.21 -3.45
C GLU A 249 -25.51 -7.65 -3.97
N GLU A 250 -26.17 -7.87 -5.11
CA GLU A 250 -26.18 -9.17 -5.78
C GLU A 250 -24.79 -9.57 -6.26
N ALA A 251 -23.98 -8.62 -6.74
CA ALA A 251 -22.61 -8.88 -7.19
C ALA A 251 -21.73 -9.49 -6.10
N ARG A 252 -21.89 -9.08 -4.83
CA ARG A 252 -21.09 -9.55 -3.69
C ARG A 252 -21.32 -11.02 -3.34
N THR A 253 -22.52 -11.52 -3.62
CA THR A 253 -22.92 -12.92 -3.32
C THR A 253 -23.05 -13.76 -4.59
N HIS A 254 -22.69 -13.20 -5.74
CA HIS A 254 -22.85 -13.85 -7.02
C HIS A 254 -21.89 -15.05 -7.13
N PRO A 255 -22.33 -16.23 -7.63
CA PRO A 255 -21.48 -17.42 -7.75
C PRO A 255 -20.22 -17.28 -8.61
N LYS A 256 -20.13 -16.19 -9.38
CA LYS A 256 -19.00 -15.84 -10.26
C LYS A 256 -18.31 -14.53 -9.84
N SER A 257 -18.40 -14.16 -8.56
CA SER A 257 -17.74 -12.97 -8.01
C SER A 257 -16.23 -12.97 -8.28
N ASN A 258 -15.59 -14.13 -8.17
CA ASN A 258 -14.14 -14.27 -8.27
C ASN A 258 -13.65 -14.40 -9.73
N LEU A 259 -14.52 -14.21 -10.73
CA LEU A 259 -14.13 -14.35 -12.13
C LEU A 259 -13.60 -13.01 -12.68
N LEU A 260 -12.27 -12.90 -12.71
CA LEU A 260 -11.56 -11.76 -13.28
C LEU A 260 -11.33 -11.95 -14.79
N TYR A 261 -11.51 -10.88 -15.56
CA TYR A 261 -11.18 -10.88 -16.99
C TYR A 261 -9.87 -10.13 -17.29
N ARG A 262 -9.27 -9.47 -16.29
CA ARG A 262 -7.98 -8.79 -16.45
C ARG A 262 -7.17 -8.87 -15.17
N THR A 263 -5.97 -9.44 -15.29
CA THR A 263 -5.04 -9.69 -14.19
C THR A 263 -3.60 -9.61 -14.70
N ILE A 264 -2.68 -9.37 -13.78
CA ILE A 264 -1.23 -9.45 -14.03
C ILE A 264 -0.86 -10.93 -14.16
N GLY A 265 -0.02 -11.27 -15.14
CA GLY A 265 0.45 -12.63 -15.36
C GLY A 265 -0.32 -13.41 -16.44
N SER A 266 -1.42 -12.86 -16.99
CA SER A 266 -2.33 -13.62 -17.86
C SER A 266 -2.27 -13.24 -19.34
N ASP A 267 -2.07 -11.97 -19.67
CA ASP A 267 -1.98 -11.46 -21.06
C ASP A 267 -0.72 -10.61 -21.20
N GLU A 268 0.10 -10.86 -22.23
CA GLU A 268 1.33 -10.10 -22.50
C GLU A 268 1.07 -8.60 -22.72
N ASN A 269 -0.11 -8.26 -23.27
CA ASN A 269 -0.52 -6.90 -23.60
C ASN A 269 -1.59 -6.39 -22.63
N VAL A 270 -1.37 -6.60 -21.33
CA VAL A 270 -2.29 -6.14 -20.29
C VAL A 270 -2.61 -4.64 -20.45
N LYS A 271 -3.91 -4.32 -20.48
CA LYS A 271 -4.37 -2.94 -20.45
C LYS A 271 -4.37 -2.43 -19.00
N VAL A 272 -3.68 -1.34 -18.73
CA VAL A 272 -3.66 -0.70 -17.41
C VAL A 272 -4.67 0.44 -17.41
N ASP A 273 -5.57 0.45 -16.43
CA ASP A 273 -6.48 1.58 -16.24
C ASP A 273 -5.82 2.54 -15.26
N THR A 274 -5.77 3.83 -15.61
CA THR A 274 -5.09 4.87 -14.82
C THR A 274 -6.03 6.00 -14.46
N TYR A 275 -5.81 6.58 -13.28
CA TYR A 275 -6.65 7.62 -12.69
C TYR A 275 -5.77 8.70 -12.06
N HIS A 276 -6.29 9.93 -12.02
CA HIS A 276 -5.66 11.05 -11.34
C HIS A 276 -6.69 11.70 -10.41
N LEU A 277 -6.28 11.96 -9.17
CA LEU A 277 -7.09 12.59 -8.14
C LEU A 277 -6.35 13.76 -7.52
N ASP A 278 -7.03 14.89 -7.42
CA ASP A 278 -6.59 16.01 -6.60
C ASP A 278 -6.79 15.67 -5.12
N LEU A 279 -5.73 15.80 -4.33
CA LEU A 279 -5.74 15.49 -2.92
C LEU A 279 -6.20 16.70 -2.10
N GLU A 280 -7.28 16.53 -1.36
CA GLU A 280 -7.78 17.52 -0.41
C GLU A 280 -7.32 17.17 1.01
N LYS A 281 -6.88 18.20 1.75
CA LYS A 281 -6.52 18.07 3.16
C LYS A 281 -7.69 17.51 3.98
N GLY A 282 -7.41 16.55 4.85
CA GLY A 282 -8.39 15.81 5.63
C GLY A 282 -9.05 14.65 4.88
N GLY A 283 -8.79 14.50 3.58
CA GLY A 283 -9.17 13.32 2.81
C GLY A 283 -8.27 12.12 3.08
N ALA A 284 -8.76 10.93 2.76
CA ALA A 284 -8.01 9.69 2.84
C ALA A 284 -8.16 8.83 1.58
N LEU A 285 -7.05 8.28 1.12
CA LEU A 285 -6.99 7.25 0.10
C LEU A 285 -6.90 5.89 0.79
N LEU A 286 -7.71 4.92 0.37
CA LEU A 286 -7.69 3.55 0.87
C LEU A 286 -7.50 2.59 -0.30
N LEU A 287 -6.45 1.77 -0.29
CA LEU A 287 -6.29 0.64 -1.20
C LEU A 287 -6.63 -0.65 -0.45
N CYS A 288 -7.33 -1.57 -1.08
CA CYS A 288 -7.64 -2.86 -0.47
C CYS A 288 -7.81 -4.00 -1.48
N SER A 289 -7.57 -5.24 -1.02
CA SER A 289 -7.95 -6.47 -1.74
C SER A 289 -9.45 -6.76 -1.61
N ASP A 290 -9.93 -7.79 -2.31
CA ASP A 290 -11.33 -8.18 -2.30
C ASP A 290 -11.78 -8.77 -0.96
N GLY A 291 -10.88 -9.33 -0.16
CA GLY A 291 -11.20 -9.81 1.18
C GLY A 291 -11.70 -8.71 2.11
N LEU A 292 -11.36 -7.44 1.87
CA LEU A 292 -12.01 -6.33 2.57
C LEU A 292 -13.38 -6.00 1.96
N TRP A 293 -13.38 -5.55 0.70
CA TRP A 293 -14.59 -4.96 0.12
C TRP A 293 -15.67 -6.00 -0.16
N GLY A 294 -15.33 -7.29 -0.24
CA GLY A 294 -16.28 -8.40 -0.37
C GLY A 294 -17.04 -8.67 0.94
N GLU A 295 -16.41 -8.47 2.09
CA GLU A 295 -16.99 -8.75 3.42
C GLU A 295 -17.52 -7.51 4.15
N VAL A 296 -16.99 -6.32 3.81
CA VAL A 296 -17.37 -5.04 4.42
C VAL A 296 -17.98 -4.11 3.37
N ARG A 297 -19.09 -3.45 3.73
CA ARG A 297 -19.78 -2.49 2.84
C ARG A 297 -19.06 -1.15 2.81
N ASP A 298 -19.23 -0.40 1.73
CA ASP A 298 -18.59 0.91 1.54
C ASP A 298 -18.95 1.89 2.67
N GLU A 299 -20.21 1.89 3.13
CA GLU A 299 -20.65 2.75 4.25
C GLU A 299 -19.95 2.38 5.57
N ASP A 300 -19.67 1.10 5.77
CA ASP A 300 -18.97 0.58 6.93
C ASP A 300 -17.47 0.92 6.90
N ILE A 301 -16.86 0.83 5.71
CA ILE A 301 -15.49 1.29 5.47
C ILE A 301 -15.40 2.80 5.79
N HIS A 302 -16.32 3.60 5.24
CA HIS A 302 -16.40 5.04 5.50
C HIS A 302 -16.51 5.34 6.99
N ARG A 303 -17.45 4.70 7.70
CA ARG A 303 -17.63 4.86 9.15
C ARG A 303 -16.37 4.55 9.94
N ALA A 304 -15.67 3.46 9.60
CA ALA A 304 -14.43 3.09 10.27
C ALA A 304 -13.33 4.14 10.06
N CYS A 305 -13.19 4.68 8.84
CA CYS A 305 -12.22 5.72 8.53
C CYS A 305 -12.51 7.06 9.22
N MET A 306 -13.79 7.38 9.46
CA MET A 306 -14.20 8.62 10.15
C MET A 306 -14.14 8.51 11.68
N ALA A 307 -14.39 7.33 12.25
CA ALA A 307 -14.44 7.14 13.70
C ALA A 307 -13.06 7.17 14.36
N GLU A 308 -12.04 6.65 13.70
CA GLU A 308 -10.72 6.44 14.28
C GLU A 308 -9.71 7.50 13.81
N LYS A 309 -9.02 8.14 14.76
CA LYS A 309 -7.96 9.12 14.43
C LYS A 309 -6.65 8.46 14.04
N ASP A 310 -6.34 7.27 14.55
CA ASP A 310 -5.11 6.55 14.22
C ASP A 310 -5.34 5.60 13.04
N LEU A 311 -4.55 5.70 11.97
CA LEU A 311 -4.68 4.82 10.81
C LEU A 311 -4.42 3.35 11.16
N LYS A 312 -3.60 3.07 12.18
CA LYS A 312 -3.45 1.70 12.68
C LYS A 312 -4.75 1.15 13.24
N ALA A 313 -5.50 1.97 13.98
CA ALA A 313 -6.81 1.60 14.50
C ALA A 313 -7.84 1.45 13.37
N VAL A 314 -7.80 2.32 12.35
CA VAL A 314 -8.64 2.19 11.14
C VAL A 314 -8.41 0.83 10.46
N CYS A 315 -7.16 0.53 10.07
CA CYS A 315 -6.86 -0.75 9.39
C CYS A 315 -7.18 -1.95 10.28
N GLY A 316 -6.86 -1.86 11.58
CA GLY A 316 -7.21 -2.85 12.60
C GLY A 316 -8.69 -3.18 12.64
N ARG A 317 -9.52 -2.13 12.67
CA ARG A 317 -10.99 -2.24 12.68
C ARG A 317 -11.53 -2.82 11.39
N LEU A 318 -11.03 -2.37 10.23
CA LEU A 318 -11.47 -2.86 8.92
C LEU A 318 -11.20 -4.37 8.74
N VAL A 319 -9.99 -4.82 9.06
CA VAL A 319 -9.64 -6.25 9.00
C VAL A 319 -10.46 -7.06 9.99
N LYS A 320 -10.70 -6.52 11.20
CA LYS A 320 -11.56 -7.19 12.17
C LYS A 320 -12.99 -7.33 11.65
N MET A 321 -13.55 -6.29 11.04
CA MET A 321 -14.90 -6.33 10.46
C MET A 321 -15.00 -7.37 9.35
N ALA A 322 -14.01 -7.44 8.46
CA ALA A 322 -13.97 -8.45 7.40
C ALA A 322 -13.91 -9.89 7.95
N ASN A 323 -13.08 -10.10 8.98
CA ASN A 323 -13.00 -11.39 9.66
C ASN A 323 -14.29 -11.76 10.41
N ASP A 324 -14.91 -10.81 11.10
CA ASP A 324 -16.18 -11.03 11.82
C ASP A 324 -17.35 -11.34 10.84
N SER A 325 -17.29 -10.84 9.61
CA SER A 325 -18.26 -11.15 8.52
C SER A 325 -18.03 -12.51 7.85
N GLY A 326 -16.92 -13.19 8.17
CA GLY A 326 -16.63 -14.55 7.69
C GLY A 326 -15.17 -14.78 7.34
N GLY A 327 -14.42 -13.73 6.99
CA GLY A 327 -12.99 -13.82 6.68
C GLY A 327 -12.67 -14.88 5.62
N LYS A 328 -13.46 -14.92 4.53
CA LYS A 328 -13.36 -15.99 3.52
C LYS A 328 -12.10 -15.90 2.66
N ASP A 329 -11.48 -14.73 2.62
CA ASP A 329 -10.27 -14.47 1.84
C ASP A 329 -9.16 -13.79 2.65
N ASN A 330 -7.99 -13.64 2.03
CA ASN A 330 -6.92 -12.78 2.51
C ASN A 330 -7.38 -11.32 2.49
N ILE A 331 -7.03 -10.56 3.53
CA ILE A 331 -7.53 -9.20 3.73
C ILE A 331 -6.35 -8.26 3.82
N THR A 332 -6.20 -7.38 2.84
CA THR A 332 -5.14 -6.38 2.81
C THR A 332 -5.69 -4.99 2.64
N VAL A 333 -5.19 -4.05 3.44
CA VAL A 333 -5.65 -2.67 3.52
C VAL A 333 -4.46 -1.73 3.67
N VAL A 334 -4.38 -0.71 2.83
CA VAL A 334 -3.41 0.37 2.92
C VAL A 334 -4.16 1.70 2.96
N ALA A 335 -4.10 2.38 4.09
CA ALA A 335 -4.73 3.68 4.30
C ALA A 335 -3.69 4.81 4.26
N VAL A 336 -4.04 5.91 3.62
CA VAL A 336 -3.22 7.12 3.49
C VAL A 336 -4.10 8.33 3.76
N ARG A 337 -3.75 9.17 4.73
CA ARG A 337 -4.47 10.40 5.06
C ARG A 337 -3.63 11.61 4.73
N VAL A 338 -4.27 12.59 4.10
CA VAL A 338 -3.68 13.88 3.71
C VAL A 338 -3.90 14.86 4.86
N MET A 339 -2.82 15.36 5.45
CA MET A 339 -2.81 16.12 6.71
C MET A 339 -2.48 17.59 6.56
#